data_AF-A0A8K1QRW8-F1
#
_entry.id   AF-A0A8K1QRW8-F1
#
_cell.length_a   1.000
_cell.length_b   1.000
_cell.length_c   1.000
_cell.angle_alpha   90.00
_cell.angle_beta   90.00
_cell.angle_gamma   90.00
#
_symmetry.space_group_name_H-M   'P 1'
#
loop_
_entity.id
_entity.type
_entity.pdbx_description
1 polymer ?
#
loop_
_entity_poly.entity_id
_entity_poly.type
_entity_poly.pdbx_seq_one_letter_code
_entity_poly.pdbx_strand_id
1 'polypeptide(L)'
;MLKTTLILEDENRGSVEFQVFWFTNRIQRLTSHLELHKKDYLSQRGLRKILGKRQRLLAYLSKKNTVRYKQLIGQLNIREIKTH
;
A
#
# COMPACT_ATOMS: atom_id res chain seq x y z
N MET A 1 15.77 7.76 -5.95
CA MET A 1 15.71 6.60 -5.01
C MET A 1 16.19 6.98 -3.60
N LEU A 2 15.94 8.22 -3.12
CA LEU A 2 16.49 8.71 -1.83
C LEU A 2 15.52 9.65 -1.08
N LYS A 3 14.25 9.27 -0.88
CA LYS A 3 13.32 10.07 -0.03
C LYS A 3 12.48 9.29 0.99
N THR A 4 12.64 7.98 1.10
CA THR A 4 11.80 7.16 2.00
C THR A 4 12.39 6.96 3.39
N THR A 5 13.60 7.46 3.64
CA THR A 5 14.43 7.09 4.79
C THR A 5 13.96 7.65 6.14
N LEU A 6 12.93 8.51 6.21
CA LEU A 6 12.67 9.28 7.43
C LEU A 6 11.42 8.90 8.26
N ILE A 7 10.70 7.82 7.95
CA ILE A 7 9.44 7.50 8.68
C ILE A 7 9.47 6.14 9.39
N LEU A 8 10.50 5.30 9.19
CA LEU A 8 10.40 3.88 9.55
C LEU A 8 11.55 3.42 10.45
N GLU A 9 11.70 4.06 11.61
CA GLU A 9 12.33 3.42 12.77
C GLU A 9 11.47 2.21 13.21
N ASP A 10 12.10 1.20 13.80
CA ASP A 10 11.53 -0.12 14.10
C ASP A 10 10.21 -0.09 14.91
N GLU A 11 9.97 0.99 15.67
CA GLU A 11 8.71 1.25 16.38
C GLU A 11 7.49 1.40 15.45
N ASN A 12 7.69 1.77 14.18
CA ASN A 12 6.61 2.07 13.25
C ASN A 12 6.11 0.86 12.45
N ARG A 13 6.65 -0.36 12.63
CA ARG A 13 6.20 -1.56 11.88
C ARG A 13 4.70 -1.85 12.05
N GLY A 14 4.13 -1.49 13.21
CA GLY A 14 2.71 -1.64 13.52
C GLY A 14 1.82 -0.53 12.95
N SER A 15 2.39 0.59 12.51
CA SER A 15 1.63 1.74 12.04
C SER A 15 0.86 1.45 10.75
N VAL A 16 -0.26 2.15 10.57
CA VAL A 16 -1.07 2.04 9.35
C VAL A 16 -0.24 2.46 8.12
N GLU A 17 0.59 3.49 8.27
CA GLU A 17 1.48 4.00 7.24
C GLU A 17 2.51 2.97 6.79
N PHE A 18 3.21 2.33 7.73
CA PHE A 18 4.18 1.28 7.40
C PHE A 18 3.52 0.10 6.70
N GLN A 19 2.36 -0.34 7.18
CA GLN A 19 1.61 -1.43 6.55
C GLN A 19 1.21 -1.08 5.12
N VAL A 20 0.72 0.15 4.87
CA VAL A 20 0.37 0.61 3.52
C VAL A 20 1.59 0.69 2.61
N PHE A 21 2.74 1.19 3.12
CA PHE A 21 4.01 1.18 2.40
C PHE A 21 4.45 -0.24 2.02
N TRP A 22 4.44 -1.15 2.99
CA TRP A 22 4.83 -2.55 2.77
C TRP A 22 3.93 -3.23 1.74
N PHE A 23 2.61 -3.06 1.86
CA PHE A 23 1.67 -3.59 0.89
C PHE A 23 1.87 -2.99 -0.50
N THR A 24 2.20 -1.70 -0.61
CA THR A 24 2.46 -1.05 -1.89
C THR A 24 3.68 -1.65 -2.58
N ASN A 25 4.79 -1.82 -1.86
CA ASN A 25 5.98 -2.50 -2.40
C ASN A 25 5.69 -3.96 -2.80
N ARG A 26 4.91 -4.67 -1.98
CA ARG A 26 4.55 -6.06 -2.28
C ARG A 26 3.65 -6.18 -3.50
N ILE A 27 2.68 -5.27 -3.66
CA ILE A 27 1.83 -5.17 -4.86
C ILE A 27 2.69 -4.96 -6.09
N GLN A 28 3.60 -3.97 -6.08
CA GLN A 28 4.47 -3.68 -7.23
C GLN A 28 5.28 -4.91 -7.65
N ARG A 29 5.92 -5.60 -6.69
CA ARG A 29 6.70 -6.82 -6.98
C ARG A 29 5.84 -7.95 -7.55
N LEU A 30 4.66 -8.19 -6.97
CA LEU A 30 3.75 -9.24 -7.44
C LEU A 30 3.15 -8.91 -8.80
N THR A 31 2.86 -7.64 -9.08
CA THR A 31 2.38 -7.19 -10.39
C THR A 31 3.42 -7.51 -11.47
N SER A 32 4.69 -7.14 -11.27
CA SER A 32 5.76 -7.48 -12.25
C SER A 32 5.96 -8.99 -12.40
N HIS A 33 5.84 -9.77 -11.32
CA HIS A 33 5.90 -11.23 -11.41
C HIS A 33 4.76 -11.81 -12.27
N LEU A 34 3.53 -11.30 -12.10
CA LEU A 34 2.36 -11.77 -12.82
C LEU A 34 2.32 -11.33 -14.29
N GLU A 35 3.06 -10.28 -14.66
CA GLU A 35 3.24 -9.90 -16.07
C GLU A 35 3.95 -11.02 -16.86
N LEU A 36 4.93 -11.68 -16.23
CA LEU A 36 5.63 -12.85 -16.78
C LEU A 36 4.83 -14.14 -16.59
N HIS A 37 4.17 -14.32 -15.44
CA HIS A 37 3.46 -15.54 -15.06
C HIS A 37 1.93 -15.34 -15.03
N LYS A 38 1.34 -15.02 -16.19
CA LYS A 38 -0.09 -14.68 -16.31
C LYS A 38 -1.06 -15.78 -15.86
N LYS A 39 -0.62 -17.05 -15.83
CA LYS A 39 -1.43 -18.21 -15.41
C LYS A 39 -1.30 -18.56 -13.92
N ASP A 40 -0.51 -17.82 -13.15
CA ASP A 40 -0.42 -18.04 -11.70
C ASP A 40 -1.64 -17.43 -10.97
N TYR A 41 -2.74 -18.17 -10.98
CA TYR A 41 -4.00 -17.76 -10.37
C TYR A 41 -3.95 -17.70 -8.84
N LEU A 42 -3.06 -18.47 -8.20
CA LEU A 42 -2.89 -18.45 -6.75
C LEU A 42 -2.25 -17.13 -6.31
N SER A 43 -1.19 -16.71 -7.00
CA SER A 43 -0.55 -15.42 -6.75
C SER A 43 -1.47 -14.24 -7.08
N GLN A 44 -2.27 -14.33 -8.15
CA GLN A 44 -3.31 -13.32 -8.45
C GLN A 44 -4.33 -13.19 -7.31
N ARG A 45 -4.80 -14.33 -6.77
CA ARG A 45 -5.72 -14.32 -5.62
C ARG A 45 -5.07 -13.69 -4.39
N GLY A 46 -3.80 -13.99 -4.13
CA GLY A 46 -3.01 -13.36 -3.07
C GLY A 46 -2.88 -11.84 -3.26
N LEU A 47 -2.57 -11.40 -4.48
CA LEU A 47 -2.48 -9.99 -4.84
C LEU A 47 -3.80 -9.26 -4.58
N ARG A 48 -4.94 -9.82 -5.01
CA ARG A 48 -6.28 -9.23 -4.74
C ARG A 48 -6.53 -9.05 -3.25
N LYS A 49 -6.17 -10.03 -2.42
CA LYS A 49 -6.31 -9.94 -0.95
C LYS A 49 -5.45 -8.80 -0.37
N ILE A 50 -4.22 -8.65 -0.84
CA ILE A 50 -3.31 -7.58 -0.41
C ILE A 50 -3.86 -6.21 -0.81
N LEU A 51 -4.37 -6.09 -2.05
CA LEU A 51 -4.95 -4.86 -2.58
C LEU A 51 -6.14 -4.40 -1.74
N GLY A 52 -7.05 -5.32 -1.39
CA GLY A 52 -8.18 -5.03 -0.50
C GLY A 52 -7.78 -4.71 0.94
N LYS A 53 -6.73 -5.33 1.49
CA LYS A 53 -6.17 -4.95 2.80
C LYS A 53 -5.65 -3.51 2.79
N ARG A 54 -4.83 -3.14 1.79
CA ARG A 54 -4.30 -1.79 1.63
C ARG A 54 -5.41 -0.75 1.49
N GLN A 55 -6.44 -1.04 0.70
CA GLN A 55 -7.59 -0.15 0.52
C GLN A 55 -8.32 0.12 1.84
N ARG A 56 -8.56 -0.92 2.66
CA ARG A 56 -9.20 -0.76 3.97
C ARG A 56 -8.37 0.08 4.94
N LEU A 57 -7.04 -0.10 4.94
CA LEU A 57 -6.13 0.71 5.76
C LEU A 57 -6.13 2.18 5.34
N LEU A 58 -6.12 2.45 4.03
CA LEU A 58 -6.22 3.81 3.50
C LEU A 58 -7.56 4.47 3.85
N ALA A 59 -8.68 3.73 3.72
CA ALA A 59 -10.00 4.21 4.11
C ALA A 59 -10.13 4.45 5.63
N TYR A 60 -9.47 3.63 6.45
CA TYR A 60 -9.38 3.88 7.89
C TYR A 60 -8.58 5.16 8.19
N LEU A 61 -7.42 5.32 7.54
CA LEU A 61 -6.57 6.48 7.75
C LEU A 61 -7.25 7.77 7.27
N SER A 62 -7.96 7.73 6.14
CA SER A 62 -8.70 8.90 5.63
C SER A 62 -9.79 9.36 6.58
N LYS A 63 -10.51 8.42 7.23
CA LYS A 63 -11.54 8.73 8.24
C LYS A 63 -10.94 9.27 9.54
N LYS A 64 -9.78 8.74 9.96
CA LYS A 64 -9.15 9.10 11.23
C LYS A 64 -8.33 10.39 11.14
N ASN A 65 -7.59 10.58 10.05
CA ASN A 65 -6.72 11.74 9.86
C ASN A 65 -6.47 11.99 8.35
N THR A 66 -7.23 12.93 7.79
CA THR A 66 -7.15 13.32 6.38
C THR A 66 -5.78 13.87 5.98
N VAL A 67 -5.08 14.57 6.88
CA VAL A 67 -3.75 15.15 6.61
C VAL A 67 -2.72 14.04 6.42
N ARG A 68 -2.66 13.08 7.34
CA ARG A 68 -1.77 11.90 7.25
C ARG A 68 -2.09 11.07 6.02
N TYR A 69 -3.37 10.88 5.71
CA TYR A 69 -3.79 10.20 4.49
C TYR A 69 -3.26 10.88 3.22
N LYS A 70 -3.45 12.20 3.07
CA LYS A 70 -2.97 12.96 1.91
C LYS A 70 -1.45 12.92 1.77
N GLN A 71 -0.73 13.05 2.89
CA GLN A 71 0.73 12.92 2.91
C GLN A 71 1.18 11.53 2.46
N LEU A 72 0.56 10.48 2.99
CA LEU A 72 0.92 9.09 2.69
C LEU A 72 0.67 8.75 1.21
N ILE A 73 -0.51 9.09 0.66
CA ILE A 73 -0.79 8.79 -0.75
C ILE A 73 0.13 9.58 -1.69
N GLY A 74 0.49 10.82 -1.34
CA GLY A 74 1.43 11.65 -2.10
C GLY A 74 2.85 11.09 -2.07
N GLN A 75 3.32 10.62 -0.91
CA GLN A 75 4.63 9.98 -0.78
C GLN A 75 4.73 8.65 -1.54
N LEU A 76 3.65 7.86 -1.54
CA LEU A 76 3.63 6.53 -2.14
C LEU A 76 3.13 6.53 -3.59
N ASN A 77 2.83 7.69 -4.18
CA ASN A 77 2.23 7.84 -5.51
C ASN A 77 0.98 6.94 -5.70
N ILE A 78 0.16 6.84 -4.65
CA ILE A 78 -1.09 6.06 -4.70
C ILE A 78 -2.20 6.97 -5.22
N ARG A 79 -2.97 6.47 -6.20
CA ARG A 79 -4.14 7.19 -6.72
C ARG A 79 -5.17 7.38 -5.62
N GLU A 80 -5.71 8.60 -5.53
CA GLU A 80 -6.78 8.92 -4.59
C GLU A 80 -8.03 8.09 -4.88
N ILE A 81 -8.57 7.44 -3.86
CA ILE A 81 -9.82 6.69 -3.97
C ILE A 81 -10.94 7.65 -3.61
N LYS A 82 -11.80 7.99 -4.58
CA LYS A 82 -13.06 8.69 -4.30
C LYS A 82 -13.90 7.80 -3.38
N THR A 83 -13.95 8.17 -2.11
CA THR A 83 -14.84 7.52 -1.15
C THR A 83 -16.13 8.33 -1.20
N HIS A 84 -17.18 7.78 -1.82
CA HIS A 84 -18.53 8.34 -1.79
C HIS A 84 -19.17 8.13 -0.42
#